data_AF-A0A358U2N2-F1
#
_entry.id   AF-A0A358U2N2-F1
#
_cell.length_a   1.000
_cell.length_b   1.000
_cell.length_c   1.000
_cell.angle_alpha   90.00
_cell.angle_beta   90.00
_cell.angle_gamma   90.00
#
_symmetry.space_group_name_H-M   'P 1'
#
loop_
_entity.id
_entity.type
_entity.pdbx_description
1 polymer ?
#
loop_
_entity_poly.entity_id
_entity_poly.type
_entity_poly.pdbx_seq_one_letter_code
_entity_poly.pdbx_strand_id
1 'polypeptide(L)'
;MKPVLIPHATYQNSVLHRLSQYYSGGVFVIVNDDWHLVVKLWMTDLSYITTLLQDGYDLKGPQPRDPASMLRSYLLFLMTKPEIGVTEWINEMKRIPYYAIL
;
A
#
# COMPACT_ATOMS: atom_id res chain seq x y z
N MET A 1 11.22 13.35 -11.68
CA MET A 1 12.20 12.25 -11.44
C MET A 1 11.53 10.92 -11.75
N LYS A 2 12.29 9.93 -12.23
CA LYS A 2 11.76 8.57 -12.50
C LYS A 2 11.58 7.78 -11.20
N PRO A 3 10.57 6.91 -11.08
CA PRO A 3 10.42 6.04 -9.92
C PRO A 3 11.50 4.96 -9.92
N VAL A 4 11.86 4.50 -8.71
CA VAL A 4 12.88 3.46 -8.52
C VAL A 4 12.16 2.17 -8.15
N LEU A 5 12.49 1.08 -8.83
CA LEU A 5 11.91 -0.23 -8.55
C LEU A 5 12.26 -0.68 -7.13
N ILE A 6 11.23 -1.04 -6.37
CA ILE A 6 11.37 -1.70 -5.07
C ILE A 6 11.08 -3.18 -5.29
N PRO A 7 12.07 -4.07 -5.07
CA PRO A 7 11.84 -5.51 -5.16
C PRO A 7 10.74 -5.96 -4.19
N HIS A 8 9.93 -6.94 -4.59
CA HIS A 8 8.81 -7.40 -3.78
C HIS A 8 9.22 -7.84 -2.37
N ALA A 9 10.32 -8.58 -2.23
CA ALA A 9 10.85 -9.00 -0.93
C ALA A 9 11.21 -7.79 -0.03
N THR A 10 11.78 -6.73 -0.60
CA THR A 10 12.08 -5.49 0.13
C THR A 10 10.81 -4.81 0.61
N TYR A 11 9.78 -4.74 -0.24
CA TYR A 11 8.45 -4.26 0.15
C TYR A 11 7.87 -5.08 1.30
N GLN A 12 7.86 -6.42 1.18
CA GLN A 12 7.31 -7.31 2.20
C GLN A 12 7.97 -7.13 3.56
N ASN A 13 9.31 -7.05 3.59
CA ASN A 13 10.06 -6.79 4.81
C ASN A 13 9.72 -5.42 5.40
N SER A 14 9.53 -4.39 4.55
CA SER A 14 9.15 -3.06 5.02
C SER A 14 7.75 -3.03 5.66
N VAL A 15 6.79 -3.80 5.12
CA VAL A 15 5.45 -3.94 5.68
C VAL A 15 5.50 -4.63 7.04
N LEU A 16 6.21 -5.75 7.15
CA LEU A 16 6.38 -6.46 8.42
C LEU A 16 7.07 -5.59 9.49
N HIS A 17 8.09 -4.83 9.08
CA HIS A 17 8.76 -3.90 9.99
C HIS A 17 7.82 -2.80 10.50
N ARG A 18 7.00 -2.19 9.63
CA ARG A 18 6.01 -1.18 10.02
C ARG A 18 4.92 -1.77 10.91
N LEU A 19 4.40 -2.95 10.57
CA LEU A 19 3.43 -3.66 11.41
C LEU A 19 4.00 -3.92 12.80
N SER A 20 5.23 -4.45 12.88
CA SER A 20 5.92 -4.61 14.14
C SER A 20 6.06 -3.28 14.88
N GLN A 21 6.58 -2.24 14.23
CA GLN A 21 6.85 -0.95 14.88
C GLN A 21 5.59 -0.29 15.46
N TYR A 22 4.48 -0.33 14.72
CA TYR A 22 3.26 0.37 15.11
C TYR A 22 2.28 -0.49 15.92
N TYR A 23 2.44 -1.82 15.92
CA TYR A 23 1.49 -2.73 16.56
C TYR A 23 2.10 -3.77 17.54
N SER A 24 3.40 -3.72 17.85
CA SER A 24 4.07 -4.68 18.74
C SER A 24 3.67 -4.65 20.23
N GLY A 25 2.62 -3.91 20.63
CA GLY A 25 2.31 -3.62 22.03
C GLY A 25 0.86 -3.75 22.48
N GLY A 26 -0.06 -4.24 21.63
CA GLY A 26 -1.47 -4.37 21.97
C GLY A 26 -2.12 -5.56 21.30
N VAL A 27 -3.34 -5.91 21.73
CA VAL A 27 -4.18 -6.84 20.97
C VAL A 27 -4.39 -6.19 19.61
N PHE A 28 -3.69 -6.69 18.59
CA PHE A 28 -4.03 -6.42 17.20
C PHE A 28 -5.41 -7.05 17.04
N VAL A 29 -6.44 -6.26 17.36
CA VAL A 29 -7.80 -6.72 17.19
C VAL A 29 -8.00 -6.68 15.68
N ILE A 30 -7.66 -7.79 15.02
CA ILE A 30 -8.06 -8.11 13.65
C ILE A 30 -9.60 -8.26 13.68
N VAL A 31 -10.32 -7.19 14.04
CA VAL A 31 -11.79 -7.07 13.98
C VAL A 31 -12.16 -6.51 12.63
N ASN A 32 -11.39 -6.85 11.61
CA ASN A 32 -11.66 -6.33 10.30
C ASN A 32 -11.66 -7.51 9.35
N ASP A 33 -12.85 -7.78 8.83
CA ASP A 33 -13.11 -8.82 7.85
C ASP A 33 -12.15 -8.72 6.66
N ASP A 34 -11.57 -7.54 6.41
CA ASP A 34 -10.66 -7.26 5.29
C ASP A 34 -9.22 -7.77 5.46
N TRP A 35 -8.84 -8.35 6.61
CA TRP A 35 -7.45 -8.80 6.81
C TRP A 35 -6.98 -9.82 5.75
N HIS A 36 -7.89 -10.67 5.28
CA HIS A 36 -7.57 -11.62 4.21
C HIS A 36 -7.19 -10.90 2.90
N LEU A 37 -7.78 -9.73 2.60
CA LEU A 37 -7.43 -8.89 1.46
C LEU A 37 -6.05 -8.26 1.65
N VAL A 38 -5.73 -7.83 2.87
CA VAL A 38 -4.39 -7.30 3.19
C VAL A 38 -3.31 -8.33 2.95
N VAL A 39 -3.49 -9.55 3.46
CA VAL A 39 -2.54 -10.65 3.26
C VAL A 39 -2.43 -10.98 1.77
N LYS A 40 -3.55 -11.02 1.04
CA LYS A 40 -3.56 -11.23 -0.42
C LYS A 40 -2.75 -10.18 -1.16
N LEU A 41 -2.94 -8.89 -0.87
CA LEU A 41 -2.22 -7.80 -1.52
C LEU A 41 -0.74 -7.73 -1.12
N TRP A 42 -0.42 -8.11 0.12
CA TRP A 42 0.95 -8.26 0.59
C TRP A 42 1.71 -9.41 -0.11
N MET A 43 1.05 -10.52 -0.42
CA MET A 43 1.62 -11.64 -1.19
C MET A 43 1.70 -11.37 -2.70
N THR A 44 0.89 -10.44 -3.21
CA THR A 44 0.83 -10.17 -4.65
C THR A 44 2.02 -9.31 -5.08
N ASP A 45 2.83 -9.84 -6.00
CA ASP A 45 3.92 -9.09 -6.60
C ASP A 45 3.41 -8.13 -7.67
N LEU A 46 3.46 -6.84 -7.34
CA LEU A 46 3.15 -5.72 -8.22
C LEU A 46 4.39 -4.87 -8.51
N SER A 47 5.59 -5.30 -8.15
CA SER A 47 6.84 -4.53 -8.30
C SER A 47 7.10 -4.12 -9.76
N TYR A 48 6.70 -4.96 -10.71
CA TYR A 48 6.81 -4.69 -12.15
C TYR A 48 6.06 -3.42 -12.60
N ILE A 49 5.01 -3.00 -11.87
CA ILE A 49 4.27 -1.77 -12.18
C ILE A 49 5.18 -0.53 -12.17
N THR A 50 6.20 -0.53 -11.31
CA THR A 50 7.16 0.57 -11.25
C THR A 50 8.00 0.68 -12.51
N THR A 51 8.40 -0.46 -13.10
CA THR A 51 9.09 -0.50 -14.41
C THR A 51 8.14 -0.15 -15.55
N LEU A 52 6.93 -0.73 -15.55
CA LEU A 52 5.93 -0.50 -16.59
C LEU A 52 5.56 0.98 -16.73
N LEU A 53 5.41 1.69 -15.61
CA LEU A 53 5.01 3.10 -15.61
C LEU A 53 6.20 4.05 -15.75
N GLN A 54 7.44 3.57 -15.73
CA GLN A 54 8.64 4.40 -15.68
C GLN A 54 8.71 5.43 -16.82
N ASP A 55 8.27 5.06 -18.03
CA ASP A 55 8.28 5.96 -19.18
C ASP A 55 7.23 7.08 -19.09
N GLY A 56 6.16 6.88 -18.32
CA GLY A 56 5.13 7.89 -18.06
C GLY A 56 5.55 9.00 -17.09
N TYR A 57 6.63 8.84 -16.33
CA TYR A 57 7.14 9.85 -15.41
C TYR A 57 8.15 10.79 -16.09
N ASP A 58 8.12 12.09 -15.76
CA ASP A 58 9.12 13.04 -16.23
C ASP A 58 10.46 12.91 -15.46
N LEU A 59 11.55 13.28 -16.11
CA LEU A 59 12.86 13.42 -15.47
C LEU A 59 12.86 14.54 -14.42
N LYS A 60 12.13 15.62 -14.67
CA LYS A 60 11.99 16.80 -13.80
C LYS A 60 10.84 16.63 -12.80
N GLY A 61 10.82 17.47 -11.77
CA GLY A 61 9.78 17.45 -10.73
C GLY A 61 10.15 16.64 -9.49
N PRO A 62 9.22 16.55 -8.51
CA PRO A 62 9.47 15.93 -7.22
C PRO A 62 9.77 14.43 -7.32
N GLN A 63 10.30 13.87 -6.24
CA GLN A 63 10.46 12.43 -6.12
C GLN A 63 9.08 11.75 -6.20
N PRO A 64 8.86 10.82 -7.14
CA PRO A 64 7.60 10.12 -7.24
C PRO A 64 7.42 9.18 -6.06
N ARG A 65 6.16 8.97 -5.66
CA ARG A 65 5.78 7.87 -4.76
C ARG A 65 5.93 6.55 -5.52
N ASP A 66 6.13 5.45 -4.78
CA ASP A 66 6.22 4.12 -5.39
C ASP A 66 4.89 3.77 -6.09
N PRO A 67 4.89 3.59 -7.43
CA PRO A 67 3.68 3.27 -8.17
C PRO A 67 3.03 1.95 -7.73
N ALA A 68 3.85 0.95 -7.36
CA ALA A 68 3.34 -0.35 -6.93
C ALA A 68 2.58 -0.26 -5.60
N SER A 69 3.09 0.47 -4.60
CA SER A 69 2.36 0.75 -3.36
C SER A 69 1.11 1.60 -3.58
N MET A 70 1.15 2.59 -4.48
CA MET A 70 -0.04 3.38 -4.83
C MET A 70 -1.14 2.49 -5.41
N LEU A 71 -0.80 1.57 -6.32
CA LEU A 71 -1.75 0.61 -6.88
C LEU A 71 -2.29 -0.34 -5.81
N ARG A 72 -1.44 -0.82 -4.89
CA ARG A 72 -1.89 -1.67 -3.77
C ARG A 72 -2.94 -0.98 -2.90
N SER A 73 -2.69 0.26 -2.50
CA SER A 73 -3.66 1.04 -1.73
C SER A 73 -4.96 1.25 -2.49
N TYR A 74 -4.89 1.49 -3.80
CA TYR A 74 -6.08 1.66 -4.65
C TYR A 74 -6.87 0.36 -4.82
N LEU A 75 -6.20 -0.78 -4.99
CA LEU A 75 -6.86 -2.09 -5.03
C LEU A 75 -7.52 -2.44 -3.70
N LEU A 76 -6.86 -2.15 -2.58
CA LEU A 76 -7.43 -2.35 -1.25
C LEU A 76 -8.71 -1.52 -1.06
N PHE A 77 -8.68 -0.25 -1.47
CA PHE A 77 -9.87 0.61 -1.49
C PHE A 77 -11.01 -0.02 -2.29
N LEU A 78 -10.75 -0.44 -3.54
CA LEU A 78 -11.78 -1.02 -4.40
C LEU A 78 -12.33 -2.36 -3.88
N MET A 79 -11.54 -3.12 -3.12
CA MET A 79 -11.97 -4.41 -2.57
C MET A 79 -12.69 -4.30 -1.23
N THR A 80 -12.49 -3.21 -0.49
CA THR A 80 -13.07 -3.03 0.86
C THR A 80 -14.24 -2.06 0.88
N LYS A 81 -14.11 -0.91 0.20
CA LYS A 81 -15.07 0.20 0.26
C LYS A 81 -15.27 0.87 -1.11
N PRO A 82 -15.63 0.14 -2.18
CA PRO A 82 -15.77 0.74 -3.52
C PRO A 82 -16.86 1.82 -3.61
N GLU A 83 -17.79 1.88 -2.66
CA GLU A 83 -18.89 2.83 -2.60
C GLU A 83 -18.49 4.24 -2.17
N ILE A 84 -17.31 4.42 -1.53
CA ILE A 84 -16.84 5.73 -1.07
C ILE A 84 -15.89 6.38 -2.09
N GLY A 85 -15.70 7.69 -2.00
CA GLY A 85 -14.70 8.40 -2.83
C GLY A 85 -13.28 8.26 -2.28
N VAL A 86 -12.27 8.54 -3.12
CA VAL A 86 -10.84 8.53 -2.71
C VAL A 86 -10.57 9.44 -1.52
N THR A 87 -11.23 10.60 -1.45
CA THR A 87 -11.09 11.52 -0.30
C THR A 87 -11.51 10.85 1.01
N GLU A 88 -12.62 10.10 0.99
CA GLU A 88 -13.09 9.39 2.18
C GLU A 88 -12.23 8.16 2.46
N TRP A 89 -11.68 7.50 1.43
CA TRP A 89 -10.67 6.45 1.62
C TRP A 89 -9.44 6.96 2.40
N ILE A 90 -8.97 8.18 2.13
CA ILE A 90 -7.88 8.78 2.93
C ILE A 90 -8.31 8.96 4.40
N ASN A 91 -9.57 9.29 4.67
CA ASN A 91 -10.09 9.39 6.04
C ASN A 91 -10.17 8.01 6.71
N GLU A 92 -10.59 6.98 5.98
CA GLU A 92 -10.63 5.59 6.46
C GLU A 92 -9.23 5.08 6.81
N MET A 93 -8.21 5.37 5.99
CA MET A 93 -6.82 5.01 6.31
C MET A 93 -6.27 5.69 7.58
N LYS A 94 -6.80 6.87 7.96
CA LYS A 94 -6.45 7.50 9.24
C LYS A 94 -7.14 6.82 10.42
N ARG A 95 -8.36 6.31 10.22
CA ARG A 95 -9.12 5.57 11.24
C ARG A 95 -8.60 4.14 11.42
N ILE A 96 -8.18 3.51 10.33
CA ILE A 96 -7.71 2.13 10.25
C ILE A 96 -6.27 2.15 9.70
N PRO A 97 -5.26 2.33 10.57
CA PRO A 97 -3.91 2.67 10.12
C PRO A 97 -3.20 1.55 9.35
N TYR A 98 -3.65 0.29 9.48
CA TYR A 98 -3.02 -0.82 8.75
C TYR A 98 -3.30 -0.76 7.25
N TYR A 99 -4.41 -0.14 6.81
CA TYR A 99 -4.65 0.15 5.39
C TYR A 99 -3.59 1.09 4.81
N ALA A 100 -3.01 1.97 5.64
CA ALA A 100 -1.96 2.90 5.23
C ALA A 100 -0.55 2.28 5.21
N ILE A 101 -0.39 1.06 5.73
CA ILE A 101 0.90 0.36 5.77
C ILE A 101 1.18 -0.38 4.45
N LEU A 102 0.13 -0.82 3.74
CA LEU A 102 0.24 -1.47 2.43
C LEU A 102 0.57 -0.49 1.31
#